data_AF-A0A7J5EB34-F1
#
_entry.id   AF-A0A7J5EB34-F1
#
_cell.length_a   1.000
_cell.length_b   1.000
_cell.length_c   1.000
_cell.angle_alpha   90.00
_cell.angle_beta   90.00
_cell.angle_gamma   90.00
#
_symmetry.space_group_name_H-M   'P 1'
#
loop_
_entity.id
_entity.type
_entity.pdbx_description
1 polymer ?
#
loop_
_entity_poly.entity_id
_entity_poly.type
_entity_poly.pdbx_seq_one_letter_code
_entity_poly.pdbx_strand_id
1 'polypeptide(L)'
;MIKICDIDQTAKEKLPPGFQDKSGIGVHYIDAFIKPINTKLEDGMRVACKRKGLKITLAAGDKKGEGLMRRLDVSRDPVVMLNAALNEAAKSAGIELKITESEIFFSL
;
A
#
# COMPACT_ATOMS: atom_id res chain seq x y z
N MET A 1 9.80 6.14 14.48
CA MET A 1 8.93 6.14 13.29
C MET A 1 9.46 7.13 12.28
N ILE A 2 9.66 6.69 11.04
CA ILE A 2 10.18 7.52 9.94
C ILE A 2 9.05 7.72 8.93
N LYS A 3 8.81 8.96 8.51
CA LYS A 3 7.83 9.28 7.47
C LYS A 3 8.32 8.77 6.12
N ILE A 4 7.47 8.04 5.40
CA ILE A 4 7.72 7.60 4.02
C ILE A 4 7.22 8.68 3.07
N CYS A 5 5.93 8.99 3.14
CA CYS A 5 5.27 9.91 2.23
C CYS A 5 3.95 10.42 2.79
N ASP A 6 3.43 11.48 2.20
CA ASP A 6 2.02 11.86 2.31
C ASP A 6 1.15 10.93 1.44
N ILE A 7 -0.07 10.66 1.90
CA ILE A 7 -1.08 9.89 1.17
C ILE A 7 -1.64 10.75 0.05
N ASP A 8 -1.73 10.18 -1.15
CA ASP A 8 -2.46 10.77 -2.26
C ASP A 8 -3.97 10.78 -1.95
N GLN A 9 -4.49 11.92 -1.47
CA GLN A 9 -5.92 12.08 -1.16
C GLN A 9 -6.81 11.89 -2.40
N THR A 10 -6.28 12.13 -3.60
CA THR A 10 -7.00 11.94 -4.86
C THR A 10 -7.15 10.45 -5.24
N ALA A 11 -6.44 9.55 -4.55
CA ALA A 11 -6.59 8.12 -4.78
C ALA A 11 -8.04 7.67 -4.57
N LYS A 12 -8.73 8.18 -3.54
CA LYS A 12 -10.13 7.83 -3.21
C LYS A 12 -11.11 8.16 -4.34
N GLU A 13 -10.82 9.18 -5.15
CA GLU A 13 -11.63 9.56 -6.31
C GLU A 13 -11.60 8.49 -7.42
N LYS A 14 -10.64 7.56 -7.36
CA LYS A 14 -10.51 6.43 -8.30
C LYS A 14 -11.27 5.18 -7.88
N LEU A 15 -12.03 5.26 -6.80
CA LEU A 15 -12.96 4.20 -6.38
C LEU A 15 -14.26 4.26 -7.21
N PRO A 16 -14.99 3.15 -7.33
CA PRO A 16 -16.30 3.14 -7.98
C PRO A 16 -17.27 4.15 -7.31
N PRO A 17 -18.21 4.76 -8.06
CA PRO A 17 -18.55 4.48 -9.47
C PRO A 17 -17.69 5.21 -10.52
N GLY A 18 -16.72 6.05 -10.11
CA GLY A 18 -15.94 6.88 -11.04
C GLY A 18 -15.05 6.11 -12.02
N PHE A 19 -14.68 4.86 -11.69
CA PHE A 19 -13.86 3.98 -12.52
C PHE A 19 -14.42 2.56 -12.56
N GLN A 20 -14.56 1.99 -13.77
CA GLN A 20 -14.89 0.58 -13.96
C GLN A 20 -13.66 -0.29 -13.73
N ASP A 21 -13.60 -0.97 -12.59
CA ASP A 21 -12.63 -2.03 -12.34
C ASP A 21 -13.27 -3.41 -12.57
N LYS A 22 -12.82 -4.13 -13.61
CA LYS A 22 -13.29 -5.48 -13.93
C LYS A 22 -12.92 -6.51 -12.86
N SER A 23 -11.86 -6.28 -12.09
CA SER A 23 -11.36 -7.22 -11.09
C SER A 23 -12.09 -7.12 -9.74
N GLY A 24 -12.78 -6.00 -9.49
CA GLY A 24 -13.46 -5.72 -8.23
C GLY A 24 -12.53 -5.58 -7.02
N ILE A 25 -11.25 -5.28 -7.25
CA ILE A 25 -10.26 -5.00 -6.19
C ILE A 25 -9.83 -3.53 -6.13
N GLY A 26 -10.30 -2.67 -7.04
CA GLY A 26 -10.00 -1.25 -7.05
C GLY A 26 -8.59 -0.93 -7.56
N VAL A 27 -8.14 -1.55 -8.65
CA VAL A 27 -6.76 -1.42 -9.18
C VAL A 27 -6.30 0.04 -9.33
N HIS A 28 -7.18 0.94 -9.80
CA HIS A 28 -6.86 2.36 -9.99
C HIS A 28 -6.63 3.09 -8.67
N TYR A 29 -7.44 2.80 -7.66
CA TYR A 29 -7.26 3.30 -6.30
C TYR A 29 -5.93 2.80 -5.72
N ILE A 30 -5.66 1.50 -5.81
CA ILE A 30 -4.45 0.89 -5.26
C ILE A 30 -3.20 1.49 -5.89
N ASP A 31 -3.14 1.53 -7.22
CA ASP A 31 -1.97 2.01 -7.95
C ASP A 31 -1.71 3.49 -7.66
N ALA A 32 -2.75 4.30 -7.42
CA ALA A 32 -2.63 5.68 -6.98
C ALA A 32 -2.12 5.78 -5.52
N PHE A 33 -2.70 4.99 -4.62
CA PHE A 33 -2.34 5.01 -3.20
C PHE A 33 -0.89 4.59 -2.95
N ILE A 34 -0.39 3.56 -3.63
CA ILE A 34 0.97 3.05 -3.42
C ILE A 34 2.04 3.86 -4.15
N LYS A 35 1.67 4.73 -5.10
CA LYS A 35 2.62 5.48 -5.92
C LYS A 35 3.56 6.36 -5.08
N PRO A 36 3.07 7.17 -4.11
CA PRO A 36 3.93 8.01 -3.26
C PRO A 36 4.90 7.22 -2.36
N ILE A 37 4.59 5.96 -2.05
CA ILE A 37 5.45 5.09 -1.22
C ILE A 37 6.79 4.79 -1.92
N ASN A 38 6.82 4.84 -3.25
CA ASN A 38 8.04 4.64 -4.03
C ASN A 38 8.93 5.88 -3.98
N THR A 39 9.74 5.96 -2.93
CA THR A 39 10.58 7.13 -2.65
C THR A 39 11.95 6.74 -2.09
N LYS A 40 12.84 7.72 -2.01
CA LYS A 40 14.13 7.62 -1.32
C LYS A 40 14.08 8.54 -0.11
N LEU A 41 14.32 7.98 1.07
CA LEU A 41 14.37 8.73 2.33
C LEU A 41 15.63 9.60 2.38
N GLU A 42 15.66 10.56 3.31
CA GLU A 42 16.80 11.49 3.48
C GLU A 42 18.12 10.76 3.77
N ASP A 43 18.07 9.67 4.55
CA ASP A 43 19.21 8.79 4.85
C ASP A 43 19.61 7.88 3.66
N GLY A 44 18.96 8.05 2.51
CA GLY A 44 19.26 7.35 1.27
C GLY A 44 18.66 5.96 1.12
N MET A 45 18.00 5.45 2.16
CA MET A 45 17.22 4.22 2.09
C MET A 45 16.08 4.34 1.07
N ARG A 46 15.96 3.34 0.19
CA ARG A 46 14.86 3.26 -0.78
C ARG A 46 13.68 2.53 -0.17
N VAL A 47 12.50 3.12 -0.28
CA VAL A 47 11.23 2.49 0.03
C VAL A 47 10.48 2.27 -1.29
N ALA A 48 9.99 1.06 -1.50
CA ALA A 48 9.27 0.69 -2.70
C ALA A 48 8.05 -0.15 -2.35
N CYS A 49 6.91 0.19 -2.95
CA CYS A 49 5.69 -0.58 -2.87
C CYS A 49 5.12 -0.76 -4.27
N LYS A 50 4.93 -2.02 -4.66
CA LYS A 50 4.39 -2.38 -5.97
C LYS A 50 3.32 -3.44 -5.88
N ARG A 51 2.36 -3.37 -6.79
CA ARG A 51 1.34 -4.39 -7.00
C ARG A 51 1.69 -5.26 -8.21
N LYS A 52 1.50 -6.57 -8.09
CA LYS A 52 1.51 -7.53 -9.22
C LYS A 52 0.29 -8.44 -9.12
N GLY A 53 -0.74 -8.14 -9.91
CA GLY A 53 -2.04 -8.81 -9.78
C GLY A 53 -2.66 -8.49 -8.42
N LEU A 54 -2.92 -9.52 -7.62
CA LEU A 54 -3.43 -9.41 -6.24
C LEU A 54 -2.33 -9.24 -5.18
N LYS A 55 -1.06 -9.41 -5.54
CA LYS A 55 0.04 -9.36 -4.59
C LYS A 55 0.55 -7.93 -4.42
N ILE A 56 0.76 -7.50 -3.19
CA ILE A 56 1.49 -6.29 -2.81
C ILE A 56 2.87 -6.70 -2.31
N THR A 57 3.92 -6.06 -2.84
CA THR A 57 5.29 -6.24 -2.38
C THR A 57 5.78 -4.91 -1.82
N LEU A 58 6.19 -4.92 -0.55
CA LEU A 58 6.77 -3.79 0.15
C LEU A 58 8.26 -4.07 0.42
N ALA A 59 9.12 -3.11 0.10
CA ALA A 59 10.55 -3.18 0.35
C ALA A 59 11.03 -1.87 0.97
N ALA A 60 11.88 -1.96 1.99
CA ALA A 60 12.53 -0.83 2.64
C ALA A 60 13.99 -1.20 2.88
N GLY A 61 14.90 -0.65 2.06
CA GLY A 61 16.30 -1.07 2.06
C GLY A 61 16.47 -2.55 1.66
N ASP A 62 17.06 -3.33 2.55
CA ASP A 62 17.27 -4.78 2.46
C ASP A 62 16.07 -5.61 2.94
N LYS A 63 15.16 -5.00 3.71
CA LYS A 63 13.93 -5.66 4.16
C LYS A 63 12.89 -5.69 3.05
N LYS A 64 12.26 -6.86 2.85
CA LYS A 64 11.23 -7.07 1.83
C LYS A 64 10.19 -8.07 2.32
N GLY A 65 8.92 -7.76 2.06
CA GLY A 65 7.78 -8.60 2.41
C GLY A 65 6.67 -8.51 1.37
N GLU A 66 5.76 -9.47 1.46
CA GLU A 66 4.64 -9.60 0.54
C GLU A 66 3.32 -9.76 1.30
N GLY A 67 2.25 -9.25 0.72
CA GLY A 67 0.89 -9.40 1.21
C GLY A 67 -0.09 -9.62 0.07
N LEU A 68 -1.24 -10.23 0.36
CA LEU A 68 -2.24 -10.58 -0.64
C LEU A 68 -3.54 -9.81 -0.47
N MET A 69 -4.05 -9.26 -1.58
CA MET A 69 -5.38 -8.65 -1.65
C MET A 69 -6.46 -9.74 -1.63
N ARG A 70 -7.16 -9.91 -0.51
CA ARG A 70 -8.15 -10.98 -0.32
C ARG A 70 -9.57 -10.42 -0.18
N ARG A 71 -10.32 -10.47 -1.28
CA ARG A 71 -11.70 -9.95 -1.30
C ARG A 71 -12.68 -10.75 -0.43
N LEU A 72 -12.51 -12.08 -0.41
CA LEU A 72 -13.42 -12.99 0.29
C LEU A 72 -13.09 -13.12 1.77
N ASP A 73 -11.80 -13.10 2.13
CA ASP A 73 -11.36 -13.25 3.51
C ASP A 73 -11.35 -11.93 4.31
N VAL A 74 -11.12 -10.79 3.64
CA VAL A 74 -10.97 -9.49 4.32
C VAL A 74 -12.21 -8.61 4.11
N SER A 75 -12.46 -8.17 2.87
CA SER A 75 -13.61 -7.30 2.54
C SER A 75 -13.73 -7.11 1.03
N ARG A 76 -14.92 -6.72 0.56
CA ARG A 76 -15.11 -6.22 -0.82
C ARG A 76 -14.62 -4.78 -1.01
N ASP A 77 -14.36 -4.06 0.08
CA ASP A 77 -13.86 -2.69 0.04
C ASP A 77 -12.35 -2.66 -0.31
N PRO A 78 -11.96 -2.03 -1.44
CA PRO A 78 -10.56 -1.88 -1.85
C PRO A 78 -9.65 -1.23 -0.81
N VAL A 79 -10.17 -0.29 -0.02
CA VAL A 79 -9.42 0.41 1.03
C VAL A 79 -9.04 -0.57 2.13
N VAL A 80 -10.02 -1.36 2.59
CA VAL A 80 -9.82 -2.36 3.64
C VAL A 80 -8.90 -3.48 3.16
N MET A 81 -9.09 -3.96 1.92
CA MET A 81 -8.19 -4.95 1.32
C MET A 81 -6.74 -4.45 1.24
N LEU A 82 -6.54 -3.21 0.80
CA LEU A 82 -5.20 -2.65 0.61
C LEU A 82 -4.50 -2.48 1.95
N ASN A 83 -5.22 -1.96 2.95
CA ASN A 83 -4.67 -1.81 4.29
C ASN A 83 -4.26 -3.17 4.88
N ALA A 84 -5.08 -4.21 4.71
CA ALA A 84 -4.73 -5.56 5.16
C ALA A 84 -3.49 -6.12 4.43
N ALA A 85 -3.42 -5.97 3.10
CA ALA A 85 -2.27 -6.45 2.32
C ALA A 85 -0.98 -5.70 2.64
N LEU A 86 -1.04 -4.39 2.91
CA LEU A 86 0.11 -3.59 3.32
C LEU A 86 0.61 -4.02 4.71
N ASN A 87 -0.29 -4.27 5.66
CA ASN A 87 0.08 -4.77 6.98
C ASN A 87 0.69 -6.19 6.91
N GLU A 88 0.16 -7.08 6.07
CA GLU A 88 0.74 -8.41 5.81
C GLU A 88 2.14 -8.29 5.21
N ALA A 89 2.32 -7.42 4.21
CA ALA A 89 3.62 -7.16 3.60
C ALA A 89 4.64 -6.57 4.59
N ALA A 90 4.21 -5.62 5.42
CA ALA A 90 5.05 -5.02 6.45
C ALA A 90 5.51 -6.06 7.48
N LYS A 91 4.56 -6.85 8.02
CA LYS A 91 4.85 -7.93 8.95
C LYS A 91 5.80 -8.96 8.33
N SER A 92 5.58 -9.35 7.08
CA SER A 92 6.46 -10.26 6.34
C SER A 92 7.86 -9.70 6.11
N ALA A 93 8.01 -8.37 6.00
CA ALA A 93 9.30 -7.71 5.86
C ALA A 93 10.02 -7.52 7.21
N GLY A 94 9.34 -7.79 8.33
CA GLY A 94 9.83 -7.44 9.67
C GLY A 94 9.90 -5.93 9.88
N ILE A 95 8.92 -5.19 9.38
CA ILE A 95 8.74 -3.76 9.63
C ILE A 95 7.34 -3.50 10.16
N GLU A 96 7.19 -2.46 10.96
CA GLU A 96 5.89 -1.95 11.37
C GLU A 96 5.49 -0.81 10.44
N LEU A 97 4.27 -0.86 9.89
CA LEU A 97 3.72 0.20 9.03
C LEU A 97 2.59 0.89 9.79
N LYS A 98 2.59 2.22 9.80
CA LYS A 98 1.49 3.03 10.32
C LYS A 98 0.96 3.96 9.24
N ILE A 99 -0.28 3.73 8.85
CA ILE A 99 -1.01 4.55 7.89
C ILE A 99 -1.97 5.42 8.70
N THR A 100 -1.80 6.74 8.61
CA THR A 100 -2.73 7.72 9.19
C THR A 100 -3.72 8.21 8.13
N GLU A 101 -4.48 9.24 8.43
CA GLU A 101 -5.40 9.85 7.45
C GLU A 101 -4.65 10.55 6.29
N SER A 102 -3.44 11.04 6.55
CA SER A 102 -2.67 11.88 5.64
C SER A 102 -1.27 11.35 5.33
N GLU A 103 -0.71 10.46 6.13
CA GLU A 103 0.72 10.13 6.07
C GLU A 103 0.96 8.63 6.29
N ILE A 104 2.08 8.15 5.74
CA ILE A 104 2.55 6.77 5.92
C ILE A 104 3.90 6.81 6.62
N PHE A 105 4.02 6.04 7.70
CA PHE A 105 5.23 5.88 8.49
C PHE A 105 5.65 4.41 8.55
N PHE A 106 6.94 4.17 8.79
CA PHE A 106 7.42 2.85 9.20
C PHE A 106 8.31 2.89 10.45
N SER A 107 8.49 1.73 11.06
CA SER A 107 9.50 1.43 12.06
C SER A 107 10.14 0.08 11.77
N LEU A 108 11.41 -0.08 12.17
CA LEU A 108 12.17 -1.32 12.04
C LEU A 108 12.09 -2.18 13.31
#